data_AF-A0AAJ1D4H8-F1
#
_entry.id   AF-A0AAJ1D4H8-F1
#
_cell.length_a   1.000
_cell.length_b   1.000
_cell.length_c   1.000
_cell.angle_alpha   90.00
_cell.angle_beta   90.00
_cell.angle_gamma   90.00
#
_symmetry.space_group_name_H-M   'P 1'
#
loop_
_entity.id
_entity.type
_entity.pdbx_description
1 polymer ?
#
loop_
_entity_poly.entity_id
_entity_poly.type
_entity_poly.pdbx_seq_one_letter_code
_entity_poly.pdbx_strand_id
1 'polypeptide(L)'
;MAKKKSSLKRTIKNLFILILLFLILSIISLFVAPSEEEWQEKQTISLQVESIDKLELPAPIEGEQIIQHDGYLLSYNEKYEQASYVAYKLTQNELYGPNERKDNFREDPLVKTGSASLNDYKGSGYDRGHLCPAADQKESENAMSESFYMSNMSPQAPDFNRRIWADLEGCVRTFADNNLEIYVTTGPVLTDGPYETIGENEVAVPNYYYKVILDYTNPEIKAIGFILPNKKAEKNLEEYATSVDEVEEITNIDFFVNLPDDIEEQLESKYDVRQWEFTEFLASQGNGSFDGSAVQTNVTTNQSPQGFSTIFKEGSMYILVQIKKETLSLLEEFVPKETLTSLGIT
;
A
#
# COMPACT_ATOMS: atom_id res chain seq x y z
N MET A 1 61.11 -20.14 -7.47
CA MET A 1 60.88 -19.55 -6.12
C MET A 1 60.34 -18.11 -6.13
N ALA A 2 60.63 -17.26 -7.12
CA ALA A 2 60.20 -15.85 -7.14
C ALA A 2 58.66 -15.61 -7.27
N LYS A 3 57.94 -16.39 -8.11
CA LYS A 3 56.46 -16.29 -8.25
C LYS A 3 55.68 -16.63 -6.97
N LYS A 4 56.17 -17.57 -6.15
CA LYS A 4 55.53 -17.97 -4.88
C LYS A 4 55.69 -16.88 -3.81
N LYS A 5 56.84 -16.17 -3.79
CA LYS A 5 57.09 -15.01 -2.92
C LYS A 5 56.26 -13.78 -3.31
N SER A 6 55.99 -13.53 -4.60
CA SER A 6 55.15 -12.38 -5.00
C SER A 6 53.66 -12.61 -4.71
N SER A 7 53.17 -13.85 -4.89
CA SER A 7 51.81 -14.25 -4.50
C SER A 7 51.58 -14.07 -3.00
N LEU A 8 52.52 -14.53 -2.16
CA LEU A 8 52.43 -14.38 -0.70
C LEU A 8 52.42 -12.90 -0.25
N LYS A 9 53.26 -12.05 -0.87
CA LYS A 9 53.25 -10.60 -0.59
C LYS A 9 51.91 -9.95 -0.95
N ARG A 10 51.27 -10.38 -2.05
CA ARG A 10 49.94 -9.90 -2.46
C ARG A 10 48.86 -10.36 -1.47
N THR A 11 48.91 -11.61 -1.02
CA THR A 11 47.99 -12.13 -0.01
C THR A 11 48.11 -11.39 1.32
N ILE A 12 49.34 -11.12 1.79
CA ILE A 12 49.58 -10.34 3.02
C ILE A 12 49.05 -8.91 2.87
N LYS A 13 49.29 -8.25 1.73
CA LYS A 13 48.76 -6.91 1.45
C LYS A 13 47.23 -6.89 1.48
N ASN A 14 46.58 -7.88 0.85
CA ASN A 14 45.12 -7.98 0.84
C ASN A 14 44.56 -8.24 2.24
N LEU A 15 45.21 -9.09 3.03
CA LEU A 15 44.83 -9.33 4.42
C LEU A 15 44.93 -8.05 5.25
N PHE A 16 45.99 -7.26 5.07
CA PHE A 16 46.15 -5.99 5.77
C PHE A 16 45.05 -4.98 5.38
N ILE A 17 44.67 -4.93 4.11
CA ILE A 17 43.56 -4.09 3.64
C ILE A 17 42.24 -4.54 4.26
N LEU A 18 41.96 -5.84 4.32
CA LEU A 18 40.74 -6.37 4.93
C LEU A 18 40.67 -6.05 6.43
N ILE A 19 41.78 -6.19 7.15
CA ILE A 19 41.87 -5.83 8.57
C ILE A 19 41.59 -4.33 8.76
N LEU A 20 42.15 -3.47 7.91
CA LEU A 20 41.93 -2.03 7.98
C LEU A 20 40.46 -1.67 7.69
N LEU A 21 39.85 -2.30 6.69
CA LEU A 21 38.43 -2.11 6.37
C LEU A 21 37.53 -2.56 7.53
N PHE A 22 37.85 -3.69 8.16
CA PHE A 22 37.13 -4.16 9.33
C PHE A 22 37.24 -3.18 10.51
N LEU A 23 38.45 -2.67 10.78
CA LEU A 23 38.68 -1.64 11.81
C LEU A 23 37.87 -0.36 11.56
N ILE A 24 37.84 0.10 10.30
CA ILE A 24 37.04 1.27 9.91
C ILE A 24 35.55 0.99 10.14
N LEU A 25 35.06 -0.19 9.72
CA LEU A 25 33.67 -0.59 9.88
C LEU A 25 33.26 -0.69 11.36
N SER A 26 34.14 -1.24 12.21
CA SER A 26 33.97 -1.30 13.66
C SER A 26 33.89 0.09 14.29
N ILE A 27 34.73 1.05 13.86
CA ILE A 27 34.66 2.42 14.38
C ILE A 27 33.36 3.10 13.92
N ILE A 28 32.97 2.93 12.66
CA ILE A 28 31.72 3.49 12.13
C ILE A 28 30.51 2.94 12.87
N SER A 29 30.49 1.63 13.14
CA SER A 29 29.34 1.00 13.79
C SER A 29 29.09 1.54 15.19
N LEU A 30 30.13 1.91 15.96
CA LEU A 30 29.99 2.50 17.30
C LEU A 30 29.13 3.77 17.30
N PHE A 31 29.19 4.57 16.22
CA PHE A 31 28.49 5.86 16.11
C PHE A 31 27.22 5.82 15.27
N VAL A 32 27.11 4.88 14.34
CA VAL A 32 25.99 4.82 13.37
C VAL A 32 24.96 3.76 13.76
N ALA A 33 25.38 2.64 14.35
CA ALA A 33 24.46 1.57 14.70
C ALA A 33 23.78 1.83 16.04
N PRO A 34 22.46 1.58 16.16
CA PRO A 34 21.81 1.53 17.47
C PRO A 34 22.42 0.41 18.32
N SER A 35 22.19 0.44 19.63
CA SER A 35 22.52 -0.68 20.50
C SER A 35 21.69 -1.92 20.13
N GLU A 36 22.16 -3.10 20.54
CA GLU A 36 21.40 -4.34 20.36
C GLU A 36 20.03 -4.25 21.04
N GLU A 37 19.95 -3.63 22.22
CA GLU A 37 18.71 -3.45 22.98
C GLU A 37 17.75 -2.53 22.23
N GLU A 38 18.21 -1.38 21.75
CA GLU A 38 17.40 -0.45 20.93
C GLU A 38 16.95 -1.10 19.61
N TRP A 39 17.80 -1.92 18.99
CA TRP A 39 17.45 -2.64 17.77
C TRP A 39 16.37 -3.71 18.04
N GLN A 40 16.52 -4.49 19.12
CA GLN A 40 15.55 -5.50 19.52
C GLN A 40 14.24 -4.86 19.99
N GLU A 41 14.28 -3.73 20.70
CA GLU A 41 13.10 -2.97 21.10
C GLU A 41 12.36 -2.43 19.87
N LYS A 42 13.06 -1.85 18.89
CA LYS A 42 12.46 -1.42 17.62
C LYS A 42 11.82 -2.59 16.86
N GLN A 43 12.49 -3.74 16.82
CA GLN A 43 11.94 -4.96 16.21
C GLN A 43 10.73 -5.50 16.99
N THR A 44 10.77 -5.43 18.33
CA THR A 44 9.68 -5.88 19.20
C THR A 44 8.48 -4.95 19.06
N ILE A 45 8.67 -3.64 19.02
CA ILE A 45 7.61 -2.66 18.74
C ILE A 45 7.03 -2.89 17.36
N SER A 46 7.86 -3.14 16.34
CA SER A 46 7.36 -3.47 15.00
C SER A 46 6.58 -4.80 14.93
N LEU A 47 6.91 -5.76 15.81
CA LEU A 47 6.20 -7.03 15.97
C LEU A 47 4.99 -6.93 16.90
N GLN A 48 4.90 -5.88 17.73
CA GLN A 48 3.82 -5.58 18.66
C GLN A 48 2.81 -4.57 18.14
N VAL A 49 2.97 -4.05 16.91
CA VAL A 49 1.83 -3.50 16.19
C VAL A 49 0.83 -4.64 16.06
N GLU A 50 -0.17 -4.66 16.96
CA GLU A 50 -1.29 -5.60 16.89
C GLU A 50 -1.81 -5.58 15.46
N SER A 51 -2.13 -6.76 14.91
CA SER A 51 -2.86 -6.83 13.65
C SER A 51 -4.24 -6.22 13.92
N ILE A 52 -4.37 -4.92 13.67
CA ILE A 52 -5.63 -4.22 13.77
C ILE A 52 -6.47 -4.74 12.61
N ASP A 53 -7.52 -5.47 12.93
CA ASP A 53 -8.43 -5.98 11.92
C ASP A 53 -9.25 -4.82 11.32
N LYS A 54 -9.55 -4.90 10.03
CA LYS A 54 -10.52 -4.03 9.34
C LYS A 54 -10.12 -2.55 9.30
N LEU A 55 -8.82 -2.26 9.16
CA LEU A 55 -8.31 -0.90 9.01
C LEU A 55 -8.94 -0.16 7.83
N GLU A 56 -9.38 -0.86 6.79
CA GLU A 56 -10.06 -0.25 5.64
C GLU A 56 -11.43 0.34 5.99
N LEU A 57 -12.10 -0.10 7.07
CA LEU A 57 -13.49 0.28 7.31
C LEU A 57 -13.62 1.69 7.90
N PRO A 58 -14.37 2.60 7.24
CA PRO A 58 -14.74 3.89 7.81
C PRO A 58 -15.78 3.77 8.92
N ALA A 59 -16.04 4.89 9.61
CA ALA A 59 -17.16 5.00 10.53
C ALA A 59 -18.50 4.66 9.83
N PRO A 60 -19.41 3.92 10.48
CA PRO A 60 -20.73 3.65 9.93
C PRO A 60 -21.55 4.93 9.70
N ILE A 61 -22.16 5.07 8.53
CA ILE A 61 -23.04 6.19 8.21
C ILE A 61 -24.46 5.86 8.66
N GLU A 62 -25.07 6.74 9.46
CA GLU A 62 -26.42 6.52 9.99
C GLU A 62 -27.46 6.41 8.87
N GLY A 63 -28.25 5.33 8.88
CA GLY A 63 -29.34 5.09 7.94
C GLY A 63 -28.93 4.42 6.63
N GLU A 64 -27.63 4.22 6.39
CA GLU A 64 -27.13 3.48 5.23
C GLU A 64 -27.00 1.97 5.52
N GLN A 65 -27.12 1.15 4.46
CA GLN A 65 -26.99 -0.29 4.58
C GLN A 65 -25.53 -0.70 4.36
N ILE A 66 -24.91 -1.32 5.38
CA ILE A 66 -23.64 -2.02 5.21
C ILE A 66 -23.86 -3.37 4.52
N ILE A 67 -23.11 -3.62 3.45
CA ILE A 67 -23.17 -4.85 2.65
C ILE A 67 -21.75 -5.42 2.54
N GLN A 68 -21.59 -6.67 2.97
CA GLN A 68 -20.34 -7.41 2.88
C GLN A 68 -20.42 -8.40 1.73
N HIS A 69 -19.47 -8.29 0.80
CA HIS A 69 -19.17 -9.28 -0.23
C HIS A 69 -17.82 -9.94 0.10
N ASP A 70 -17.39 -10.94 -0.70
CA ASP A 70 -16.18 -11.71 -0.38
C ASP A 70 -14.91 -10.84 -0.40
N GLY A 71 -14.80 -9.92 -1.34
CA GLY A 71 -13.59 -9.11 -1.56
C GLY A 71 -13.65 -7.66 -1.09
N TYR A 72 -14.83 -7.18 -0.68
CA TYR A 72 -15.05 -5.80 -0.28
C TYR A 72 -16.32 -5.64 0.56
N LEU A 73 -16.41 -4.52 1.27
CA LEU A 73 -17.61 -4.07 1.97
C LEU A 73 -18.03 -2.70 1.41
N LEU A 74 -19.32 -2.43 1.35
CA LEU A 74 -19.84 -1.12 0.95
C LEU A 74 -20.91 -0.59 1.91
N SER A 75 -21.02 0.74 1.98
CA SER A 75 -22.16 1.44 2.59
C SER A 75 -23.07 1.96 1.49
N TYR A 76 -24.26 1.37 1.37
CA TYR A 76 -25.21 1.68 0.31
C TYR A 76 -26.10 2.88 0.68
N ASN A 77 -26.10 3.89 -0.17
CA ASN A 77 -26.92 5.08 -0.03
C ASN A 77 -28.12 5.02 -0.98
N GLU A 78 -29.26 4.65 -0.41
CA GLU A 78 -30.53 4.52 -1.13
C GLU A 78 -30.92 5.79 -1.90
N LYS A 79 -30.69 6.96 -1.31
CA LYS A 79 -31.08 8.24 -1.93
C LYS A 79 -30.36 8.48 -3.26
N TYR A 80 -29.17 7.91 -3.42
CA TYR A 80 -28.31 8.12 -4.58
C TYR A 80 -28.12 6.86 -5.43
N GLU A 81 -28.79 5.76 -5.06
CA GLU A 81 -28.76 4.45 -5.72
C GLU A 81 -27.34 3.88 -5.95
N GLN A 82 -26.40 4.24 -5.08
CA GLN A 82 -25.00 3.81 -5.16
C GLN A 82 -24.34 3.82 -3.77
N ALA A 83 -23.14 3.27 -3.66
CA ALA A 83 -22.39 3.29 -2.41
C ALA A 83 -21.84 4.69 -2.07
N SER A 84 -21.93 5.09 -0.80
CA SER A 84 -21.17 6.23 -0.25
C SER A 84 -19.68 5.91 -0.15
N TYR A 85 -19.36 4.65 0.16
CA TYR A 85 -18.01 4.12 0.12
C TYR A 85 -17.98 2.62 -0.18
N VAL A 86 -16.89 2.16 -0.76
CA VAL A 86 -16.46 0.77 -0.85
C VAL A 86 -15.08 0.67 -0.20
N ALA A 87 -14.92 -0.27 0.72
CA ALA A 87 -13.72 -0.50 1.50
C ALA A 87 -13.22 -1.93 1.28
N TYR A 88 -11.91 -2.08 1.06
CA TYR A 88 -11.27 -3.37 0.85
C TYR A 88 -9.80 -3.34 1.24
N LYS A 89 -9.30 -4.49 1.68
CA LYS A 89 -7.86 -4.73 1.79
C LYS A 89 -7.35 -5.26 0.45
N LEU A 90 -6.18 -4.79 0.02
CA LEU A 90 -5.52 -5.28 -1.18
C LEU A 90 -4.11 -5.76 -0.82
N THR A 91 -3.90 -7.07 -0.96
CA THR A 91 -2.61 -7.72 -0.73
C THR A 91 -1.87 -7.94 -2.04
N GLN A 92 -0.54 -8.05 -1.97
CA GLN A 92 0.31 -8.37 -3.11
C GLN A 92 -0.12 -9.68 -3.80
N ASN A 93 -0.50 -10.69 -3.02
CA ASN A 93 -0.90 -12.00 -3.57
C ASN A 93 -2.17 -11.91 -4.43
N GLU A 94 -3.10 -11.02 -4.08
CA GLU A 94 -4.35 -10.84 -4.82
C GLU A 94 -4.12 -10.31 -6.24
N LEU A 95 -3.02 -9.58 -6.48
CA LEU A 95 -2.68 -9.00 -7.79
C LEU A 95 -2.35 -10.05 -8.86
N TYR A 96 -1.86 -11.22 -8.43
CA TYR A 96 -1.35 -12.28 -9.30
C TYR A 96 -2.30 -13.48 -9.42
N GLY A 97 -3.55 -13.33 -8.95
CA GLY A 97 -4.55 -14.38 -9.03
C GLY A 97 -4.91 -14.77 -10.49
N PRO A 98 -5.42 -16.00 -10.71
CA PRO A 98 -5.63 -16.54 -12.04
C PRO A 98 -6.96 -16.11 -12.68
N ASN A 99 -7.84 -15.44 -11.94
CA ASN A 99 -9.19 -15.16 -12.41
C ASN A 99 -9.22 -14.03 -13.43
N GLU A 100 -9.84 -14.31 -14.57
CA GLU A 100 -10.09 -13.31 -15.61
C GLU A 100 -11.34 -12.48 -15.30
N ARG A 101 -11.36 -11.28 -15.86
CA ARG A 101 -12.47 -10.34 -15.80
C ARG A 101 -13.76 -10.99 -16.34
N LYS A 102 -14.85 -10.94 -15.55
CA LYS A 102 -16.12 -11.64 -15.87
C LYS A 102 -17.10 -10.82 -16.71
N ASP A 103 -17.11 -9.49 -16.57
CA ASP A 103 -18.04 -8.57 -17.26
C ASP A 103 -19.54 -8.92 -17.08
N ASN A 104 -19.88 -9.57 -15.97
CA ASN A 104 -21.22 -10.07 -15.66
C ASN A 104 -22.03 -9.12 -14.75
N PHE A 105 -22.15 -7.86 -15.19
CA PHE A 105 -22.89 -6.81 -14.52
C PHE A 105 -24.33 -7.23 -14.18
N ARG A 106 -24.74 -7.06 -12.92
CA ARG A 106 -26.07 -7.44 -12.43
C ARG A 106 -26.43 -6.69 -11.15
N GLU A 107 -27.72 -6.58 -10.88
CA GLU A 107 -28.21 -6.03 -9.60
C GLU A 107 -27.63 -6.81 -8.42
N ASP A 108 -27.41 -6.10 -7.31
CA ASP A 108 -26.90 -6.70 -6.07
C ASP A 108 -28.05 -7.34 -5.29
N PRO A 109 -28.06 -8.67 -5.09
CA PRO A 109 -29.12 -9.35 -4.36
C PRO A 109 -29.13 -9.02 -2.86
N LEU A 110 -28.09 -8.39 -2.32
CA LEU A 110 -27.97 -8.04 -0.91
C LEU A 110 -28.51 -6.64 -0.58
N VAL A 111 -28.75 -5.78 -1.58
CA VAL A 111 -29.38 -4.46 -1.36
C VAL A 111 -30.87 -4.66 -1.10
N LYS A 112 -31.33 -4.33 0.11
CA LYS A 112 -32.70 -4.67 0.57
C LYS A 112 -33.80 -3.99 -0.23
N THR A 113 -33.51 -2.82 -0.74
CA THR A 113 -34.39 -1.92 -1.48
C THR A 113 -34.33 -2.16 -3.00
N GLY A 114 -33.38 -2.98 -3.46
CA GLY A 114 -32.99 -3.05 -4.87
C GLY A 114 -31.83 -2.11 -5.15
N SER A 115 -30.94 -2.48 -6.07
CA SER A 115 -29.87 -1.61 -6.55
C SER A 115 -30.22 -1.04 -7.92
N ALA A 116 -29.46 -0.04 -8.37
CA ALA A 116 -29.37 0.31 -9.78
C ALA A 116 -29.24 -0.93 -10.70
N SER A 117 -29.72 -0.80 -11.93
CA SER A 117 -29.75 -1.85 -12.94
C SER A 117 -28.94 -1.46 -14.18
N LEU A 118 -28.73 -2.43 -15.08
CA LEU A 118 -28.12 -2.17 -16.39
C LEU A 118 -28.93 -1.18 -17.25
N ASN A 119 -30.25 -1.12 -17.05
CA ASN A 119 -31.10 -0.22 -17.84
C ASN A 119 -30.86 1.24 -17.47
N ASP A 120 -30.51 1.54 -16.23
CA ASP A 120 -30.27 2.92 -15.78
C ASP A 120 -29.07 3.56 -16.49
N TYR A 121 -28.05 2.74 -16.79
CA TYR A 121 -26.85 3.17 -17.51
C TYR A 121 -27.01 3.13 -19.03
N LYS A 122 -28.04 2.48 -19.55
CA LYS A 122 -28.17 2.24 -20.98
C LYS A 122 -28.49 3.54 -21.72
N GLY A 123 -27.52 4.06 -22.45
CA GLY A 123 -27.67 5.28 -23.24
C GLY A 123 -27.57 6.57 -22.42
N SER A 124 -27.16 6.48 -21.16
CA SER A 124 -26.94 7.66 -20.29
C SER A 124 -25.72 8.48 -20.69
N GLY A 125 -24.74 7.86 -21.36
CA GLY A 125 -23.45 8.47 -21.68
C GLY A 125 -22.37 8.25 -20.63
N TYR A 126 -22.73 7.66 -19.48
CA TYR A 126 -21.81 7.29 -18.40
C TYR A 126 -21.42 5.81 -18.45
N ASP A 127 -20.20 5.52 -18.03
CA ASP A 127 -19.74 4.16 -17.81
C ASP A 127 -20.26 3.62 -16.48
N ARG A 128 -20.33 2.29 -16.38
CA ARG A 128 -20.47 1.56 -15.11
C ARG A 128 -19.08 1.48 -14.46
N GLY A 129 -18.70 2.58 -13.82
CA GLY A 129 -17.39 2.73 -13.19
C GLY A 129 -17.33 1.91 -11.92
N HIS A 130 -16.30 1.07 -11.78
CA HIS A 130 -16.13 0.27 -10.56
C HIS A 130 -15.61 1.17 -9.43
N LEU A 131 -16.08 0.93 -8.21
CA LEU A 131 -15.47 1.48 -7.00
C LEU A 131 -14.36 0.53 -6.51
N CYS A 132 -14.70 -0.72 -6.20
CA CYS A 132 -13.73 -1.82 -6.07
C CYS A 132 -13.44 -2.45 -7.46
N PRO A 133 -12.22 -2.33 -8.01
CA PRO A 133 -11.91 -2.79 -9.36
C PRO A 133 -11.88 -4.32 -9.47
N ALA A 134 -12.38 -4.87 -10.58
CA ALA A 134 -12.30 -6.31 -10.85
C ALA A 134 -10.84 -6.82 -10.89
N ALA A 135 -9.89 -5.99 -11.34
CA ALA A 135 -8.48 -6.35 -11.42
C ALA A 135 -7.80 -6.54 -10.04
N ASP A 136 -8.43 -6.03 -8.98
CA ASP A 136 -7.97 -6.15 -7.60
C ASP A 136 -8.51 -7.44 -6.95
N GLN A 137 -9.43 -8.15 -7.61
CA GLN A 137 -10.17 -9.31 -7.08
C GLN A 137 -9.78 -10.63 -7.77
N LYS A 138 -8.55 -10.73 -8.27
CA LYS A 138 -8.12 -11.87 -9.11
C LYS A 138 -7.92 -13.19 -8.39
N GLU A 139 -7.78 -13.18 -7.06
CA GLU A 139 -7.55 -14.40 -6.27
C GLU A 139 -8.81 -15.25 -6.13
N SER A 140 -9.96 -14.61 -5.92
CA SER A 140 -11.24 -15.28 -5.74
C SER A 140 -12.16 -15.13 -6.95
N GLU A 141 -12.62 -16.25 -7.52
CA GLU A 141 -13.60 -16.23 -8.60
C GLU A 141 -14.92 -15.58 -8.16
N ASN A 142 -15.32 -15.79 -6.90
CA ASN A 142 -16.54 -15.18 -6.38
C ASN A 142 -16.36 -13.68 -6.23
N ALA A 143 -15.31 -13.21 -5.57
CA ALA A 143 -15.06 -11.78 -5.41
C ALA A 143 -14.91 -11.05 -6.76
N MET A 144 -14.25 -11.67 -7.74
CA MET A 144 -14.20 -11.20 -9.13
C MET A 144 -15.62 -11.02 -9.70
N SER A 145 -16.49 -12.02 -9.55
CA SER A 145 -17.87 -11.96 -10.02
C SER A 145 -18.71 -10.93 -9.26
N GLU A 146 -18.52 -10.79 -7.96
CA GLU A 146 -19.22 -9.83 -7.09
C GLU A 146 -18.78 -8.39 -7.35
N SER A 147 -17.56 -8.15 -7.83
CA SER A 147 -17.11 -6.82 -8.26
C SER A 147 -17.98 -6.22 -9.38
N PHE A 148 -18.76 -7.04 -10.09
CA PHE A 148 -19.71 -6.62 -11.13
C PHE A 148 -21.13 -6.34 -10.61
N TYR A 149 -21.36 -6.38 -9.30
CA TYR A 149 -22.64 -5.93 -8.76
C TYR A 149 -22.84 -4.43 -8.98
N MET A 150 -24.08 -4.03 -9.31
CA MET A 150 -24.41 -2.63 -9.57
C MET A 150 -24.31 -1.73 -8.33
N SER A 151 -24.35 -2.29 -7.12
CA SER A 151 -24.04 -1.58 -5.88
C SER A 151 -22.58 -1.10 -5.78
N ASN A 152 -21.66 -1.76 -6.50
CA ASN A 152 -20.25 -1.38 -6.66
C ASN A 152 -20.02 -0.48 -7.89
N MET A 153 -21.09 -0.03 -8.56
CA MET A 153 -21.00 0.83 -9.73
C MET A 153 -21.39 2.26 -9.40
N SER A 154 -20.72 3.21 -10.03
CA SER A 154 -21.10 4.61 -10.03
C SER A 154 -21.02 5.22 -11.44
N PRO A 155 -21.88 6.21 -11.79
CA PRO A 155 -21.87 6.86 -13.11
C PRO A 155 -20.60 7.68 -13.37
N GLN A 156 -19.61 7.05 -13.99
CA GLN A 156 -18.33 7.70 -14.31
C GLN A 156 -18.29 8.17 -15.76
N ALA A 157 -17.81 9.40 -15.98
CA ALA A 157 -17.59 9.92 -17.32
C ALA A 157 -16.55 9.04 -18.07
N PRO A 158 -16.74 8.73 -19.36
CA PRO A 158 -15.83 7.81 -20.07
C PRO A 158 -14.36 8.25 -20.10
N ASP A 159 -14.09 9.55 -20.23
CA ASP A 159 -12.72 10.09 -20.19
C ASP A 159 -12.13 10.14 -18.77
N PHE A 160 -12.95 10.01 -17.74
CA PHE A 160 -12.51 9.86 -16.35
C PHE A 160 -12.19 8.39 -16.05
N ASN A 161 -13.18 7.50 -16.18
CA ASN A 161 -13.10 6.07 -15.86
C ASN A 161 -11.94 5.38 -16.60
N ARG A 162 -11.88 5.56 -17.92
CA ARG A 162 -10.97 4.80 -18.79
C ARG A 162 -9.56 5.39 -18.86
N ARG A 163 -9.29 6.46 -18.12
CA ARG A 163 -8.01 7.18 -18.12
C ARG A 163 -7.53 7.38 -16.69
N ILE A 164 -7.68 8.59 -16.13
CA ILE A 164 -7.08 8.96 -14.85
C ILE A 164 -7.52 8.06 -13.69
N TRP A 165 -8.76 7.56 -13.72
CA TRP A 165 -9.24 6.62 -12.71
C TRP A 165 -8.58 5.25 -12.86
N ALA A 166 -8.51 4.70 -14.08
CA ALA A 166 -7.76 3.48 -14.37
C ALA A 166 -6.25 3.61 -14.07
N ASP A 167 -5.65 4.80 -14.29
CA ASP A 167 -4.26 5.11 -13.95
C ASP A 167 -4.06 5.08 -12.43
N LEU A 168 -5.00 5.67 -11.66
CA LEU A 168 -5.00 5.61 -10.19
C LEU A 168 -5.15 4.17 -9.68
N GLU A 169 -6.10 3.40 -10.22
CA GLU A 169 -6.24 1.98 -9.89
C GLU A 169 -4.95 1.19 -10.20
N GLY A 170 -4.26 1.54 -11.30
CA GLY A 170 -2.94 1.02 -11.62
C GLY A 170 -1.91 1.32 -10.54
N CYS A 171 -1.81 2.58 -10.11
CA CYS A 171 -0.89 3.00 -9.04
C CYS A 171 -1.21 2.30 -7.72
N VAL A 172 -2.49 2.16 -7.35
CA VAL A 172 -2.92 1.45 -6.13
C VAL A 172 -2.44 0.00 -6.12
N ARG A 173 -2.48 -0.69 -7.27
CA ARG A 173 -1.89 -2.03 -7.38
C ARG A 173 -0.36 -2.03 -7.24
N THR A 174 0.32 -1.03 -7.80
CA THR A 174 1.77 -0.83 -7.56
C THR A 174 2.06 -0.60 -6.07
N PHE A 175 1.21 0.14 -5.37
CA PHE A 175 1.35 0.37 -3.93
C PHE A 175 1.21 -0.94 -3.15
N ALA A 176 0.20 -1.75 -3.45
CA ALA A 176 0.02 -3.06 -2.83
C ALA A 176 1.20 -4.01 -3.11
N ASP A 177 1.72 -4.03 -4.34
CA ASP A 177 2.88 -4.85 -4.71
C ASP A 177 4.16 -4.45 -3.96
N ASN A 178 4.36 -3.14 -3.72
CA ASN A 178 5.53 -2.62 -3.03
C ASN A 178 5.47 -2.75 -1.50
N ASN A 179 4.27 -2.71 -0.92
CA ASN A 179 4.07 -2.61 0.53
C ASN A 179 3.44 -3.88 1.16
N LEU A 180 3.36 -4.99 0.42
CA LEU A 180 2.76 -6.29 0.82
C LEU A 180 1.23 -6.27 0.97
N GLU A 181 0.68 -5.29 1.67
CA GLU A 181 -0.75 -5.04 1.74
C GLU A 181 -1.04 -3.55 1.98
N ILE A 182 -2.19 -3.10 1.49
CA ILE A 182 -2.72 -1.77 1.72
C ILE A 182 -4.21 -1.85 2.02
N TYR A 183 -4.73 -0.83 2.68
CA TYR A 183 -6.14 -0.68 3.02
C TYR A 183 -6.71 0.47 2.20
N VAL A 184 -7.78 0.21 1.45
CA VAL A 184 -8.33 1.14 0.46
C VAL A 184 -9.79 1.40 0.75
N THR A 185 -10.16 2.69 0.82
CA THR A 185 -11.56 3.12 0.78
C THR A 185 -11.76 4.11 -0.34
N THR A 186 -12.87 3.97 -1.06
CA THR A 186 -13.13 4.75 -2.27
C THR A 186 -14.61 4.95 -2.49
N GLY A 187 -14.97 6.08 -3.11
CA GLY A 187 -16.37 6.39 -3.33
C GLY A 187 -16.59 7.67 -4.12
N PRO A 188 -17.84 7.97 -4.45
CA PRO A 188 -18.27 9.27 -4.93
C PRO A 188 -18.36 10.30 -3.80
N VAL A 189 -18.20 11.58 -4.13
CA VAL A 189 -18.55 12.67 -3.20
C VAL A 189 -20.05 12.95 -3.34
N LEU A 190 -20.82 12.71 -2.27
CA LEU A 190 -22.30 12.75 -2.25
C LEU A 190 -22.89 13.87 -1.37
N THR A 191 -22.05 14.87 -1.06
CA THR A 191 -22.32 16.03 -0.19
C THR A 191 -22.45 17.36 -0.95
N ASP A 192 -21.93 17.42 -2.19
CA ASP A 192 -21.80 18.63 -3.02
C ASP A 192 -22.91 18.79 -4.08
N GLY A 193 -24.04 18.11 -3.88
CA GLY A 193 -25.19 18.18 -4.78
C GLY A 193 -25.76 19.61 -4.95
N PRO A 194 -26.71 19.81 -5.86
CA PRO A 194 -27.52 18.78 -6.53
C PRO A 194 -26.78 18.03 -7.64
N TYR A 195 -27.18 16.78 -7.88
CA TYR A 195 -26.63 15.90 -8.91
C TYR A 195 -27.55 15.78 -10.13
N GLU A 196 -26.97 15.57 -11.31
CA GLU A 196 -27.67 14.93 -12.43
C GLU A 196 -28.03 13.49 -12.02
N THR A 197 -29.09 12.93 -12.60
CA THR A 197 -29.49 11.53 -12.37
C THR A 197 -29.67 10.80 -13.70
N ILE A 198 -29.47 9.48 -13.67
CA ILE A 198 -29.65 8.60 -14.83
C ILE A 198 -30.62 7.47 -14.53
N GLY A 199 -31.32 7.00 -15.56
CA GLY A 199 -32.19 5.83 -15.45
C GLY A 199 -33.53 6.07 -14.77
N GLU A 200 -34.27 4.98 -14.56
CA GLU A 200 -35.57 5.00 -13.87
C GLU A 200 -35.38 5.06 -12.35
N ASN A 201 -34.27 4.53 -11.85
CA ASN A 201 -33.91 4.60 -10.43
C ASN A 201 -33.31 5.96 -10.04
N GLU A 202 -33.12 6.90 -10.98
CA GLU A 202 -32.53 8.22 -10.71
C GLU A 202 -31.13 8.15 -10.05
N VAL A 203 -30.27 7.24 -10.54
CA VAL A 203 -28.91 7.06 -10.02
C VAL A 203 -28.13 8.36 -10.15
N ALA A 204 -27.65 8.90 -9.03
CA ALA A 204 -26.96 10.17 -9.01
C ALA A 204 -25.62 10.11 -9.76
N VAL A 205 -25.30 11.16 -10.50
CA VAL A 205 -24.01 11.35 -11.17
C VAL A 205 -23.14 12.25 -10.29
N PRO A 206 -22.10 11.72 -9.64
CA PRO A 206 -21.24 12.49 -8.75
C PRO A 206 -20.38 13.49 -9.55
N ASN A 207 -20.09 14.65 -8.96
CA ASN A 207 -19.15 15.61 -9.55
C ASN A 207 -17.69 15.21 -9.31
N TYR A 208 -17.42 14.49 -8.22
CA TYR A 208 -16.09 14.08 -7.78
C TYR A 208 -16.09 12.65 -7.26
N TYR A 209 -14.93 12.01 -7.34
CA TYR A 209 -14.63 10.73 -6.70
C TYR A 209 -13.41 10.88 -5.80
N TYR A 210 -13.37 10.06 -4.76
CA TYR A 210 -12.25 10.00 -3.84
C TYR A 210 -11.70 8.59 -3.69
N LYS A 211 -10.45 8.51 -3.24
CA LYS A 211 -9.83 7.29 -2.76
C LYS A 211 -8.85 7.63 -1.65
N VAL A 212 -8.93 6.92 -0.52
CA VAL A 212 -7.97 6.98 0.58
C VAL A 212 -7.26 5.64 0.69
N ILE A 213 -5.95 5.67 0.90
CA ILE A 213 -5.09 4.50 0.97
C ILE A 213 -4.23 4.62 2.23
N LEU A 214 -4.19 3.54 3.01
CA LEU A 214 -3.29 3.37 4.15
C LEU A 214 -2.34 2.19 3.86
N ASP A 215 -1.05 2.45 4.06
CA ASP A 215 -0.03 1.42 4.24
C ASP A 215 0.35 1.41 5.73
N TYR A 216 -0.07 0.35 6.43
CA TYR A 216 0.20 0.16 7.85
C TYR A 216 1.37 -0.81 8.11
N THR A 217 2.30 -0.89 7.16
CA THR A 217 3.46 -1.79 7.23
C THR A 217 4.69 -1.06 7.76
N ASN A 218 5.30 -1.59 8.82
CA ASN A 218 6.58 -1.10 9.33
C ASN A 218 7.70 -1.26 8.29
N PRO A 219 8.71 -0.36 8.24
CA PRO A 219 8.95 0.75 9.18
C PRO A 219 8.36 2.10 8.75
N GLU A 220 7.63 2.18 7.63
CA GLU A 220 7.14 3.44 7.04
C GLU A 220 5.63 3.38 6.86
N ILE A 221 4.90 3.64 7.94
CA ILE A 221 3.44 3.77 7.94
C ILE A 221 3.07 5.12 7.32
N LYS A 222 2.11 5.12 6.39
CA LYS A 222 1.75 6.30 5.59
C LYS A 222 0.33 6.19 5.04
N ALA A 223 -0.32 7.33 4.86
CA ALA A 223 -1.62 7.45 4.21
C ALA A 223 -1.59 8.48 3.08
N ILE A 224 -2.55 8.38 2.16
CA ILE A 224 -2.75 9.34 1.08
C ILE A 224 -4.22 9.34 0.63
N GLY A 225 -4.77 10.53 0.42
CA GLY A 225 -6.07 10.76 -0.19
C GLY A 225 -5.96 11.22 -1.64
N PHE A 226 -7.04 11.07 -2.39
CA PHE A 226 -7.18 11.59 -3.75
C PHE A 226 -8.59 12.14 -3.92
N ILE A 227 -8.71 13.28 -4.60
CA ILE A 227 -10.00 13.87 -5.00
C ILE A 227 -9.92 14.23 -6.49
N LEU A 228 -10.73 13.58 -7.31
CA LEU A 228 -10.70 13.78 -8.76
C LEU A 228 -12.09 14.18 -9.28
N PRO A 229 -12.18 15.17 -10.18
CA PRO A 229 -13.45 15.54 -10.80
C PRO A 229 -13.88 14.47 -11.81
N ASN A 230 -15.17 14.14 -11.85
CA ASN A 230 -15.80 13.17 -12.76
C ASN A 230 -15.88 13.70 -14.21
N LYS A 231 -14.71 14.01 -14.77
CA LYS A 231 -14.52 14.52 -16.12
C LYS A 231 -13.11 14.19 -16.58
N LYS A 232 -12.79 14.56 -17.82
CA LYS A 232 -11.43 14.46 -18.33
C LYS A 232 -10.45 15.21 -17.41
N ALA A 233 -9.40 14.52 -16.96
CA ALA A 233 -8.34 15.10 -16.15
C ALA A 233 -7.62 16.23 -16.90
N GLU A 234 -7.23 17.25 -16.14
CA GLU A 234 -6.51 18.43 -16.62
C GLU A 234 -5.08 18.51 -16.06
N LYS A 235 -4.77 17.68 -15.06
CA LYS A 235 -3.50 17.62 -14.34
C LYS A 235 -2.97 16.18 -14.31
N ASN A 236 -1.72 16.01 -13.88
CA ASN A 236 -1.19 14.68 -13.58
C ASN A 236 -1.82 14.11 -12.30
N LEU A 237 -1.73 12.80 -12.11
CA LEU A 237 -2.40 12.10 -11.01
C LEU A 237 -1.93 12.58 -9.63
N GLU A 238 -0.63 12.81 -9.47
CA GLU A 238 -0.02 13.26 -8.21
C GLU A 238 -0.54 14.64 -7.77
N GLU A 239 -1.00 15.46 -8.71
CA GLU A 239 -1.56 16.79 -8.43
C GLU A 239 -3.01 16.73 -7.91
N TYR A 240 -3.64 15.55 -7.92
CA TYR A 240 -4.92 15.28 -7.28
C TYR A 240 -4.78 14.60 -5.92
N ALA A 241 -3.55 14.31 -5.48
CA ALA A 241 -3.30 13.77 -4.15
C ALA A 241 -3.52 14.83 -3.07
N THR A 242 -4.08 14.39 -1.95
CA THR A 242 -4.35 15.20 -0.76
C THR A 242 -4.19 14.39 0.53
N SER A 243 -4.40 15.02 1.68
CA SER A 243 -4.48 14.39 2.99
C SER A 243 -5.81 13.65 3.15
N VAL A 244 -5.89 12.74 4.12
CA VAL A 244 -7.14 12.03 4.41
C VAL A 244 -8.15 13.02 5.01
N ASP A 245 -7.71 13.93 5.90
CA ASP A 245 -8.53 15.01 6.48
C ASP A 245 -9.31 15.81 5.41
N GLU A 246 -8.67 16.15 4.28
CA GLU A 246 -9.34 16.90 3.20
C GLU A 246 -10.42 16.05 2.52
N VAL A 247 -10.24 14.74 2.44
CA VAL A 247 -11.27 13.81 1.93
C VAL A 247 -12.42 13.70 2.94
N GLU A 248 -12.13 13.63 4.23
CA GLU A 248 -13.14 13.62 5.29
C GLU A 248 -13.99 14.88 5.27
N GLU A 249 -13.36 16.05 5.16
CA GLU A 249 -14.04 17.34 5.12
C GLU A 249 -15.08 17.40 4.00
N ILE A 250 -14.74 16.87 2.81
CA ILE A 250 -15.65 16.92 1.67
C ILE A 250 -16.67 15.76 1.69
N THR A 251 -16.36 14.62 2.30
CA THR A 251 -17.26 13.45 2.29
C THR A 251 -18.16 13.36 3.52
N ASN A 252 -17.78 14.01 4.63
CA ASN A 252 -18.28 13.76 5.99
C ASN A 252 -18.18 12.28 6.41
N ILE A 253 -17.13 11.59 5.97
CA ILE A 253 -16.83 10.20 6.34
C ILE A 253 -15.52 10.23 7.13
N ASP A 254 -15.54 9.58 8.29
CA ASP A 254 -14.39 9.41 9.20
C ASP A 254 -13.69 8.09 8.81
N PHE A 255 -12.47 8.17 8.30
CA PHE A 255 -11.70 7.03 7.78
C PHE A 255 -10.81 6.45 8.87
N PHE A 256 -10.28 5.25 8.63
CA PHE A 256 -9.27 4.58 9.48
C PHE A 256 -9.54 4.49 11.00
N VAL A 257 -10.79 4.69 11.46
CA VAL A 257 -11.30 4.68 12.85
C VAL A 257 -10.95 3.51 13.77
N ASN A 258 -10.33 2.46 13.23
CA ASN A 258 -9.80 1.33 14.00
C ASN A 258 -8.34 1.55 14.43
N LEU A 259 -7.67 2.60 13.92
CA LEU A 259 -6.36 3.03 14.38
C LEU A 259 -6.46 3.66 15.78
N PRO A 260 -5.36 3.66 16.57
CA PRO A 260 -5.25 4.53 17.73
C PRO A 260 -5.33 6.00 17.32
N ASP A 261 -6.13 6.80 18.04
CA ASP A 261 -6.41 8.22 17.74
C ASP A 261 -5.14 9.05 17.44
N ASP A 262 -4.03 8.81 18.15
CA ASP A 262 -2.78 9.54 17.97
C ASP A 262 -2.05 9.18 16.66
N ILE A 263 -2.20 7.94 16.22
CA ILE A 263 -1.65 7.45 14.95
C ILE A 263 -2.54 7.93 13.80
N GLU A 264 -3.85 7.82 13.95
CA GLU A 264 -4.86 8.31 13.00
C GLU A 264 -4.66 9.80 12.70
N GLU A 265 -4.72 10.67 13.72
CA GLU A 265 -4.56 12.13 13.57
C GLU A 265 -3.23 12.50 12.89
N GLN A 266 -2.16 11.73 13.17
CA GLN A 266 -0.85 11.95 12.55
C GLN A 266 -0.85 11.57 11.06
N LEU A 267 -1.46 10.44 10.69
CA LEU A 267 -1.45 9.92 9.33
C LEU A 267 -2.41 10.67 8.42
N GLU A 268 -3.54 11.10 8.95
CA GLU A 268 -4.60 11.70 8.14
C GLU A 268 -4.33 13.16 7.79
N SER A 269 -3.65 13.89 8.69
CA SER A 269 -3.36 15.32 8.52
C SER A 269 -2.29 15.66 7.49
N LYS A 270 -1.56 14.67 6.96
CA LYS A 270 -0.43 14.87 6.03
C LYS A 270 -0.39 13.81 4.96
N TYR A 271 0.21 14.16 3.84
CA TYR A 271 0.54 13.22 2.78
C TYR A 271 1.88 13.62 2.14
N ASP A 272 2.59 12.63 1.59
CA ASP A 272 3.80 12.87 0.80
C ASP A 272 3.82 11.95 -0.41
N VAL A 273 3.52 12.50 -1.59
CA VAL A 273 3.54 11.77 -2.87
C VAL A 273 4.88 11.08 -3.15
N ARG A 274 6.00 11.52 -2.54
CA ARG A 274 7.32 10.90 -2.73
C ARG A 274 7.46 9.55 -2.02
N GLN A 275 6.55 9.23 -1.10
CA GLN A 275 6.48 7.94 -0.43
C GLN A 275 5.70 6.88 -1.23
N TRP A 276 5.12 7.27 -2.37
CA TRP A 276 4.26 6.46 -3.21
C TRP A 276 4.81 6.35 -4.64
N GLU A 277 4.78 5.16 -5.24
CA GLU A 277 5.35 4.90 -6.57
C GLU A 277 4.25 4.94 -7.65
N PHE A 278 4.15 6.05 -8.36
CA PHE A 278 3.11 6.33 -9.37
C PHE A 278 3.37 5.67 -10.74
N THR A 279 4.21 4.64 -10.81
CA THR A 279 4.43 3.90 -12.04
C THR A 279 3.30 2.92 -12.33
N GLU A 280 3.02 2.71 -13.62
CA GLU A 280 2.05 1.73 -14.08
C GLU A 280 2.38 0.32 -13.58
N PHE A 281 1.38 -0.35 -13.01
CA PHE A 281 1.51 -1.73 -12.57
C PHE A 281 1.62 -2.68 -13.76
N LEU A 282 2.79 -3.31 -13.92
CA LEU A 282 3.03 -4.33 -14.94
C LEU A 282 2.93 -5.72 -14.30
N ALA A 283 1.72 -6.28 -14.30
CA ALA A 283 1.51 -7.71 -14.04
C ALA A 283 2.19 -8.51 -15.16
N SER A 284 3.50 -8.77 -15.06
CA SER A 284 4.20 -9.52 -16.09
C SER A 284 3.46 -10.84 -16.36
N GLN A 285 3.28 -11.17 -17.65
CA GLN A 285 2.69 -12.42 -18.14
C GLN A 285 3.47 -13.63 -17.62
N GLY A 286 3.12 -14.10 -16.42
CA GLY A 286 3.73 -15.23 -15.75
C GLY A 286 3.11 -16.55 -16.17
N ASN A 287 3.43 -17.04 -17.37
CA ASN A 287 3.40 -18.48 -17.62
C ASN A 287 4.56 -19.10 -16.83
N GLY A 288 4.32 -19.38 -15.56
CA GLY A 288 5.30 -19.93 -14.64
C GLY A 288 4.59 -20.59 -13.47
N SER A 289 4.12 -21.81 -13.70
CA SER A 289 3.65 -22.72 -12.65
C SER A 289 4.66 -22.77 -11.50
N PHE A 290 4.23 -22.33 -10.33
CA PHE A 290 4.99 -22.41 -9.09
C PHE A 290 5.01 -23.87 -8.62
N ASP A 291 6.04 -24.64 -8.99
CA ASP A 291 6.36 -25.92 -8.35
C ASP A 291 7.38 -25.65 -7.23
N GLY A 292 6.95 -25.91 -6.00
CA GLY A 292 7.71 -25.74 -4.77
C GLY A 292 8.83 -26.76 -4.59
N SER A 293 9.79 -26.81 -5.51
CA SER A 293 10.99 -27.62 -5.34
C SER A 293 12.27 -26.99 -5.91
N ALA A 294 13.27 -26.92 -5.03
CA ALA A 294 14.70 -26.67 -5.26
C ALA A 294 15.18 -25.21 -5.43
N VAL A 295 15.77 -24.73 -4.31
CA VAL A 295 16.90 -23.81 -4.28
C VAL A 295 18.00 -24.28 -5.25
N GLN A 296 18.30 -23.49 -6.28
CA GLN A 296 19.68 -23.18 -6.66
C GLN A 296 19.76 -21.94 -7.57
N THR A 297 20.68 -21.08 -7.17
CA THR A 297 21.07 -19.79 -7.75
C THR A 297 21.23 -19.78 -9.27
N ASN A 298 20.57 -18.83 -9.94
CA ASN A 298 21.16 -18.07 -11.04
C ASN A 298 20.46 -16.71 -11.14
N VAL A 299 21.19 -15.68 -10.71
CA VAL A 299 20.80 -14.27 -10.77
C VAL A 299 20.92 -13.81 -12.22
N THR A 300 19.78 -13.43 -12.81
CA THR A 300 19.76 -12.51 -13.95
C THR A 300 18.84 -11.36 -13.56
N THR A 301 19.48 -10.20 -13.37
CA THR A 301 18.93 -8.96 -12.85
C THR A 301 17.96 -8.32 -13.84
N ASN A 302 16.75 -8.04 -13.37
CA ASN A 302 16.02 -6.78 -13.60
C ASN A 302 14.76 -6.80 -12.71
N GLN A 303 14.96 -6.47 -11.42
CA GLN A 303 13.89 -6.11 -10.49
C GLN A 303 14.16 -4.67 -10.03
N SER A 304 13.10 -3.88 -9.86
CA SER A 304 13.21 -2.51 -9.36
C SER A 304 13.84 -2.51 -7.95
N PRO A 305 14.55 -1.44 -7.55
CA PRO A 305 15.53 -1.55 -6.47
C PRO A 305 14.97 -1.46 -5.06
N GLN A 306 13.69 -1.14 -4.85
CA GLN A 306 13.25 -0.65 -3.53
C GLN A 306 13.02 -1.75 -2.49
N GLY A 307 12.32 -2.84 -2.81
CA GLY A 307 12.13 -3.97 -1.87
C GLY A 307 13.44 -4.68 -1.52
N PHE A 308 14.32 -4.87 -2.51
CA PHE A 308 15.70 -5.32 -2.26
C PHE A 308 16.51 -4.30 -1.46
N SER A 309 16.30 -2.99 -1.66
CA SER A 309 17.01 -1.97 -0.87
C SER A 309 16.59 -2.00 0.59
N THR A 310 15.33 -2.27 0.92
CA THR A 310 14.85 -2.32 2.30
C THR A 310 15.39 -3.55 3.00
N ILE A 311 15.27 -4.73 2.39
CA ILE A 311 15.86 -5.98 2.91
C ILE A 311 17.39 -5.84 3.05
N PHE A 312 18.05 -5.21 2.08
CA PHE A 312 19.50 -4.97 2.13
C PHE A 312 19.85 -3.93 3.21
N LYS A 313 19.06 -2.88 3.39
CA LYS A 313 19.24 -1.86 4.45
C LYS A 313 19.10 -2.51 5.82
N GLU A 314 18.05 -3.27 6.07
CA GLU A 314 17.83 -3.95 7.35
C GLU A 314 18.90 -5.00 7.64
N GLY A 315 19.23 -5.83 6.65
CA GLY A 315 20.32 -6.82 6.77
C GLY A 315 21.68 -6.16 7.03
N SER A 316 21.98 -5.06 6.32
CA SER A 316 23.21 -4.29 6.53
C SER A 316 23.25 -3.60 7.90
N MET A 317 22.10 -3.14 8.39
CA MET A 317 21.99 -2.52 9.71
C MET A 317 22.16 -3.55 10.82
N TYR A 318 21.56 -4.73 10.69
CA TYR A 318 21.77 -5.84 11.62
C TYR A 318 23.24 -6.23 11.71
N ILE A 319 23.95 -6.31 10.58
CA ILE A 319 25.40 -6.57 10.57
C ILE A 319 26.16 -5.50 11.36
N LEU A 320 25.83 -4.22 11.17
CA LEU A 320 26.45 -3.13 11.92
C LEU A 320 26.15 -3.17 13.42
N VAL A 321 24.93 -3.55 13.81
CA VAL A 321 24.54 -3.76 15.21
C VAL A 321 25.37 -4.88 15.84
N GLN A 322 25.52 -6.03 15.17
CA GLN A 322 26.37 -7.13 15.66
C GLN A 322 27.85 -6.70 15.75
N ILE A 323 28.37 -5.97 14.75
CA ILE A 323 29.75 -5.45 14.80
C ILE A 323 29.92 -4.48 15.98
N LYS A 324 28.95 -3.59 16.23
CA LYS A 324 28.97 -2.67 17.38
C LYS A 324 29.02 -3.44 18.70
N LYS A 325 28.14 -4.43 18.88
CA LYS A 325 28.09 -5.29 20.08
C LYS A 325 29.43 -5.98 20.37
N GLU A 326 30.01 -6.64 19.37
CA GLU A 326 31.30 -7.33 19.53
C GLU A 326 32.46 -6.33 19.76
N THR A 327 32.42 -5.17 19.11
CA THR A 327 33.43 -4.12 19.29
C THR A 327 33.37 -3.54 20.70
N LEU A 328 32.17 -3.28 21.23
CA LEU A 328 31.96 -2.84 22.61
C LEU A 328 32.46 -3.88 23.62
N SER A 329 32.08 -5.15 23.43
CA SER A 329 32.53 -6.27 24.27
C SER A 329 34.06 -6.33 24.36
N LEU A 330 34.76 -6.21 23.22
CA LEU A 330 36.22 -6.17 23.19
C LEU A 330 36.80 -4.92 23.85
N LEU A 331 36.20 -3.74 23.65
CA LEU A 331 36.69 -2.49 24.26
C LEU A 331 36.55 -2.52 25.78
N GLU A 332 35.46 -3.09 26.29
CA GLU A 332 35.20 -3.23 27.73
C GLU A 332 36.20 -4.16 28.44
N GLU A 333 36.92 -5.02 27.71
CA GLU A 333 38.05 -5.80 28.28
C GLU A 333 39.25 -4.91 28.66
N PHE A 334 39.39 -3.74 28.03
CA PHE A 334 40.57 -2.87 28.18
C PHE A 334 40.25 -1.48 28.73
N VAL A 335 39.01 -1.01 28.59
CA VAL A 335 38.56 0.33 28.96
C VAL A 335 37.30 0.23 29.81
N PRO A 336 37.27 0.84 31.01
CA PRO A 336 36.07 0.83 31.85
C PRO A 336 34.86 1.42 31.13
N LYS A 337 33.69 0.81 31.33
CA LYS A 337 32.44 1.21 30.69
C LYS A 337 32.11 2.68 30.89
N GLU A 338 32.36 3.23 32.09
CA GLU A 338 32.10 4.64 32.39
C GLU A 338 32.94 5.59 31.52
N THR A 339 34.14 5.17 31.13
CA THR A 339 35.02 5.94 30.25
C THR A 339 34.50 5.90 28.81
N LEU A 340 34.05 4.74 28.33
CA LEU A 340 33.43 4.61 27.00
C LEU A 340 32.15 5.45 26.90
N THR A 341 31.28 5.39 27.91
CA THR A 341 30.06 6.20 27.99
C THR A 341 30.38 7.70 27.96
N SER A 342 31.42 8.17 28.66
CA SER A 342 31.83 9.58 28.64
C SER A 342 32.30 10.08 27.26
N LEU A 343 32.69 9.16 26.37
CA LEU A 343 33.09 9.43 24.99
C LEU A 343 31.93 9.31 23.99
N GLY A 344 30.71 9.06 24.46
CA GLY A 344 29.54 8.82 23.61
C GLY A 344 29.55 7.45 22.93
N ILE A 345 30.32 6.50 23.46
CA ILE A 345 30.40 5.11 22.98
C ILE A 345 29.55 4.26 23.93
N THR A 346 28.32 3.96 23.51
CA THR A 346 27.32 3.22 24.30
C THR A 346 26.63 2.15 23.48
#